data_AF-A0A3B0YMC2-F1
#
_entry.id   AF-A0A3B0YMC2-F1
#
_cell.length_a   1.000
_cell.length_b   1.000
_cell.length_c   1.000
_cell.angle_alpha   90.00
_cell.angle_beta   90.00
_cell.angle_gamma   90.00
#
_symmetry.space_group_name_H-M   'P 1'
#
loop_
_entity.id
_entity.type
_entity.pdbx_description
1 polymer ?
#
loop_
_entity_poly.entity_id
_entity_poly.type
_entity_poly.pdbx_seq_one_letter_code
_entity_poly.pdbx_strand_id
1 'polypeptide(L)'
;MSLPNFIDCEASSLSGKSYPIEIAWNNSNGVVESCLINPLSVLHWTDWSESAQMLHGLSRKYLAEHGETPEHVALKMNEALSGLTVYSDCPEYDGLWIRALFSVADLDMSFSIRDANALFNKVNPSY
;
A
#
# COMPACT_ATOMS: atom_id res chain seq x y z
N MET A 1 22.88 1.57 -11.17
CA MET A 1 21.65 1.06 -11.82
C MET A 1 20.48 1.44 -10.92
N SER A 2 19.35 1.85 -11.49
CA SER A 2 18.11 2.09 -10.72
C SER A 2 17.38 0.76 -10.54
N LEU A 3 16.94 0.45 -9.32
CA LEU A 3 16.04 -0.67 -9.07
C LEU A 3 14.60 -0.31 -9.47
N PRO A 4 13.76 -1.28 -9.84
CA PRO A 4 12.31 -1.08 -9.92
C PRO A 4 11.73 -0.67 -8.56
N ASN A 5 10.67 0.12 -8.57
CA ASN A 5 9.93 0.49 -7.37
C ASN A 5 8.83 -0.54 -7.12
N PHE A 6 8.81 -1.12 -5.94
CA PHE A 6 7.79 -2.05 -5.48
C PHE A 6 6.92 -1.37 -4.43
N ILE A 7 5.70 -1.88 -4.28
CA ILE A 7 4.74 -1.47 -3.27
C ILE A 7 4.04 -2.71 -2.71
N ASP A 8 3.69 -2.66 -1.44
CA ASP A 8 2.99 -3.73 -0.72
C ASP A 8 2.10 -3.12 0.36
N CYS A 9 1.00 -3.80 0.68
CA CYS A 9 0.04 -3.37 1.69
C CYS A 9 -0.30 -4.50 2.66
N GLU A 10 -0.37 -4.15 3.94
CA GLU A 10 -1.11 -4.95 4.91
C GLU A 10 -2.53 -4.39 5.05
N ALA A 11 -3.51 -5.27 5.27
CA ALA A 11 -4.92 -4.90 5.29
C ALA A 11 -5.68 -5.43 6.51
N SER A 12 -6.78 -4.76 6.83
CA SER A 12 -7.65 -5.14 7.96
C SER A 12 -8.22 -6.56 7.85
N SER A 13 -8.44 -7.04 6.63
CA SER A 13 -8.87 -8.39 6.28
C SER A 13 -8.76 -8.62 4.76
N LEU A 14 -9.25 -9.77 4.27
CA LEU A 14 -9.47 -10.04 2.83
C LEU A 14 -10.94 -9.86 2.40
N SER A 15 -11.77 -9.22 3.23
CA SER A 15 -13.17 -8.98 2.91
C SER A 15 -13.32 -7.84 1.89
N GLY A 16 -14.45 -7.78 1.20
CA GLY A 16 -14.76 -6.66 0.29
C GLY A 16 -14.95 -5.30 0.98
N LYS A 17 -14.87 -5.24 2.32
CA LYS A 17 -14.92 -4.01 3.12
C LYS A 17 -13.58 -3.68 3.78
N SER A 18 -12.53 -4.44 3.46
CA SER A 18 -11.19 -4.23 4.00
C SER A 18 -10.58 -2.91 3.55
N TYR A 19 -9.59 -2.45 4.30
CA TYR A 19 -8.86 -1.20 4.08
C TYR A 19 -7.38 -1.39 4.46
N PRO A 20 -6.46 -0.56 3.91
CA PRO A 20 -5.04 -0.67 4.25
C PRO A 20 -4.77 -0.24 5.68
N ILE A 21 -3.82 -0.92 6.32
CA ILE A 21 -3.34 -0.61 7.67
C ILE A 21 -1.84 -0.32 7.72
N GLU A 22 -1.09 -0.77 6.72
CA GLU A 22 0.30 -0.40 6.46
C GLU A 22 0.51 -0.38 4.95
N ILE A 23 1.32 0.56 4.47
CA ILE A 23 1.77 0.59 3.07
C ILE A 23 3.28 0.81 3.06
N ALA A 24 4.00 -0.01 2.29
CA ALA A 24 5.44 0.08 2.15
C ALA A 24 5.85 0.23 0.68
N TRP A 25 6.90 1.00 0.42
CA TRP A 25 7.48 1.14 -0.92
C TRP A 25 8.99 1.34 -0.86
N ASN A 26 9.69 1.03 -1.95
CA ASN A 26 11.11 1.36 -2.10
C ASN A 26 11.36 2.51 -3.09
N ASN A 27 12.46 3.23 -2.86
CA ASN A 27 13.02 4.16 -3.85
C ASN A 27 13.96 3.46 -4.85
N SER A 28 14.48 4.20 -5.83
CA SER A 28 15.37 3.69 -6.89
C SER A 28 16.69 3.06 -6.39
N ASN A 29 17.07 3.34 -5.14
CA ASN A 29 18.25 2.78 -4.48
C ASN A 29 17.92 1.51 -3.67
N GLY A 30 16.65 1.09 -3.65
CA GLY A 30 16.17 -0.06 -2.88
C GLY A 30 15.96 0.22 -1.40
N VAL A 31 16.04 1.49 -0.97
CA VAL A 31 15.69 1.85 0.41
C VAL A 31 14.18 1.81 0.54
N VAL A 32 13.70 1.04 1.52
CA VAL A 32 12.28 0.86 1.83
C VAL A 32 11.86 1.84 2.92
N GLU A 33 10.68 2.40 2.77
CA GLU A 33 9.95 3.04 3.86
C GLU A 33 8.54 2.45 3.95
N SER A 34 7.96 2.46 5.15
CA SER A 34 6.58 2.06 5.38
C SER A 34 5.85 3.07 6.26
N CYS A 35 4.53 3.08 6.13
CA CYS A 35 3.64 3.95 6.89
C CYS A 35 2.50 3.13 7.48
N LEU A 36 2.37 3.16 8.81
CA LEU A 36 1.19 2.65 9.50
C LEU A 36 0.04 3.64 9.36
N ILE A 37 -1.17 3.13 9.18
CA ILE A 37 -2.38 3.94 9.01
C ILE A 37 -3.27 3.76 10.23
N ASN A 38 -3.73 4.86 10.83
CA ASN A 38 -4.65 4.84 11.94
C ASN A 38 -6.09 4.60 11.44
N PRO A 39 -6.67 3.41 11.65
CA PRO A 39 -8.00 3.11 11.13
C PRO A 39 -9.12 3.85 11.86
N LEU A 40 -8.86 4.40 13.06
CA LEU A 40 -9.86 5.15 13.82
C LEU A 40 -10.00 6.60 13.33
N SER A 41 -9.09 7.08 12.47
CA SER A 41 -9.23 8.38 11.80
C SER A 41 -10.34 8.37 10.74
N VAL A 42 -10.80 7.19 10.31
CA VAL A 42 -11.85 7.01 9.31
C VAL A 42 -13.05 6.32 9.91
N LEU A 43 -14.17 7.05 10.05
CA LEU A 43 -15.35 6.56 10.77
C LEU A 43 -15.92 5.24 10.22
N HIS A 44 -15.87 5.02 8.90
CA HIS A 44 -16.47 3.86 8.24
C HIS A 44 -15.51 2.67 8.10
N TRP A 45 -14.26 2.79 8.55
CA TRP A 45 -13.28 1.69 8.56
C TRP A 45 -13.47 0.83 9.81
N THR A 46 -14.43 -0.09 9.73
CA THR A 46 -14.84 -0.93 10.87
C THR A 46 -14.45 -2.40 10.74
N ASP A 47 -14.23 -2.88 9.52
CA ASP A 47 -13.80 -4.25 9.21
C ASP A 47 -12.47 -4.61 9.89
N TRP A 48 -12.39 -5.80 10.49
CA TRP A 48 -11.17 -6.27 11.15
C TRP A 48 -11.18 -7.79 11.25
N SER A 49 -10.09 -8.44 10.84
CA SER A 49 -9.91 -9.88 10.94
C SER A 49 -8.83 -10.21 11.97
N GLU A 50 -9.19 -10.99 12.99
CA GLU A 50 -8.21 -11.52 13.95
C GLU A 50 -7.18 -12.43 13.27
N SER A 51 -7.57 -13.16 12.23
CA SER A 51 -6.66 -14.00 11.44
C SER A 51 -5.65 -13.17 10.64
N ALA A 52 -6.08 -12.04 10.07
CA ALA A 52 -5.15 -11.11 9.42
C ALA A 52 -4.20 -10.52 10.46
N GLN A 53 -4.72 -10.05 11.59
CA GLN A 53 -3.90 -9.54 12.69
C GLN A 53 -2.83 -10.54 13.16
N MET A 54 -3.17 -11.83 13.26
CA MET A 54 -2.19 -12.85 13.62
C MET A 54 -1.10 -13.04 12.55
N LEU A 55 -1.41 -12.80 11.28
CA LEU A 55 -0.48 -12.95 10.17
C LEU A 55 0.54 -11.81 10.12
N HIS A 56 0.09 -10.55 10.13
CA HIS A 56 0.95 -9.37 10.01
C HIS A 56 1.41 -8.80 11.37
N GLY A 57 0.79 -9.20 12.48
CA GLY A 57 1.22 -8.85 13.85
C GLY A 57 0.83 -7.45 14.35
N LEU A 58 0.08 -6.67 13.57
CA LEU A 58 -0.32 -5.30 13.92
C LEU A 58 -1.71 -5.28 14.56
N SER A 59 -1.80 -4.98 15.85
CA SER A 59 -3.11 -4.81 16.49
C SER A 59 -3.78 -3.50 16.09
N ARG A 60 -5.11 -3.52 16.01
CA ARG A 60 -5.91 -2.30 15.74
C ARG A 60 -5.62 -1.18 16.73
N LYS A 61 -5.36 -1.53 17.99
CA LYS A 61 -4.98 -0.57 19.04
C LYS A 61 -3.62 0.06 18.76
N TYR A 62 -2.63 -0.73 18.37
CA TYR A 62 -1.30 -0.22 18.05
C TYR A 62 -1.35 0.78 16.89
N LEU A 63 -2.10 0.45 15.83
CA LEU A 63 -2.33 1.36 14.70
C LEU A 63 -3.06 2.64 15.11
N ALA A 64 -3.99 2.57 16.07
CA ALA A 64 -4.67 3.75 16.58
C ALA A 64 -3.73 4.72 17.31
N GLU A 65 -2.68 4.19 17.96
CA GLU A 65 -1.72 4.95 18.75
C GLU A 65 -0.53 5.45 17.91
N HIS A 66 -0.12 4.71 16.88
CA HIS A 66 1.13 4.94 16.14
C HIS A 66 0.94 5.18 14.64
N GLY A 67 -0.27 4.97 14.12
CA GLY A 67 -0.59 5.19 12.72
C GLY A 67 -0.84 6.65 12.39
N GLU A 68 -0.53 7.02 11.16
CA GLU A 68 -0.81 8.32 10.57
C GLU A 68 -2.22 8.36 9.96
N THR A 69 -2.73 9.56 9.67
CA THR A 69 -4.02 9.67 8.96
C THR A 69 -3.85 9.30 7.48
N PRO A 70 -4.89 8.79 6.81
CA PRO A 70 -4.84 8.49 5.38
C PRO A 70 -4.36 9.66 4.52
N GLU A 71 -4.74 10.89 4.87
CA GLU A 71 -4.32 12.11 4.16
C GLU A 71 -2.80 12.27 4.21
N HIS A 72 -2.19 12.11 5.39
CA HIS A 72 -0.75 12.24 5.54
C HIS A 72 -0.02 11.14 4.76
N VAL A 73 -0.48 9.89 4.84
CA VAL A 73 0.11 8.78 4.09
C VAL A 73 -0.02 9.01 2.57
N ALA A 74 -1.20 9.42 2.09
CA ALA A 74 -1.44 9.68 0.67
C ALA A 74 -0.56 10.84 0.13
N LEU A 75 -0.39 11.93 0.89
CA LEU A 75 0.52 13.02 0.54
C LEU A 75 1.97 12.54 0.43
N LYS A 76 2.42 11.76 1.41
CA LYS A 76 3.78 11.20 1.45
C LYS A 76 4.04 10.25 0.28
N MET A 77 3.06 9.40 -0.05
CA MET A 77 3.11 8.55 -1.24
C MET A 77 3.21 9.38 -2.51
N ASN A 78 2.38 10.41 -2.66
CA ASN A 78 2.41 11.28 -3.84
C ASN A 78 3.73 12.05 -3.98
N GLU A 79 4.36 12.46 -2.87
CA GLU A 79 5.68 13.08 -2.87
C GLU A 79 6.77 12.09 -3.32
N ALA A 80 6.79 10.89 -2.72
CA ALA A 80 7.82 9.88 -3.00
C ALA A 80 7.68 9.22 -4.37
N LEU A 81 6.45 9.05 -4.87
CA LEU A 81 6.15 8.20 -6.02
C LEU A 81 5.72 8.97 -7.27
N SER A 82 5.69 10.31 -7.23
CA SER A 82 5.19 11.14 -8.34
C SER A 82 5.79 10.77 -9.70
N GLY A 83 4.90 10.44 -10.65
CA GLY A 83 5.27 10.06 -12.02
C GLY A 83 5.90 8.67 -12.16
N LEU A 84 6.06 7.92 -11.06
CA LEU A 84 6.63 6.58 -11.09
C LEU A 84 5.59 5.51 -11.40
N THR A 85 6.10 4.36 -11.83
CA THR A 85 5.37 3.10 -11.84
C THR A 85 5.91 2.24 -10.71
N VAL A 86 5.05 1.89 -9.76
CA VAL A 86 5.31 0.90 -8.73
C VAL A 86 4.76 -0.46 -9.13
N TYR A 87 5.43 -1.52 -8.68
CA TYR A 87 5.10 -2.90 -9.00
C TYR A 87 4.64 -3.66 -7.75
N SER A 88 3.60 -4.44 -7.89
CA SER A 88 3.10 -5.35 -6.85
C SER A 88 2.91 -6.74 -7.46
N ASP A 89 3.06 -7.79 -6.66
CA ASP A 89 2.78 -9.18 -7.05
C ASP A 89 1.28 -9.51 -7.00
N CYS A 90 0.48 -8.67 -6.36
CA CYS A 90 -0.97 -8.77 -6.29
C CYS A 90 -1.68 -7.41 -6.52
N PRO A 91 -1.49 -6.76 -7.69
CA PRO A 91 -1.92 -5.38 -7.92
C PRO A 91 -3.44 -5.18 -7.86
N GLU A 92 -4.22 -6.26 -7.96
CA GLU A 92 -5.66 -6.24 -7.76
C GLU A 92 -6.02 -5.89 -6.31
N TYR A 93 -5.37 -6.52 -5.32
CA TYR A 93 -5.61 -6.26 -3.91
C TYR A 93 -4.94 -4.95 -3.46
N ASP A 94 -3.63 -4.80 -3.71
CA ASP A 94 -2.91 -3.58 -3.33
C ASP A 94 -3.51 -2.33 -3.96
N GLY A 95 -3.87 -2.41 -5.24
CA GLY A 95 -4.53 -1.32 -5.93
C GLY A 95 -5.89 -0.96 -5.34
N LEU A 96 -6.67 -1.95 -4.86
CA LEU A 96 -7.95 -1.68 -4.19
C LEU A 96 -7.73 -0.94 -2.86
N TRP A 97 -6.78 -1.39 -2.05
CA TRP A 97 -6.51 -0.77 -0.76
C TRP A 97 -5.90 0.62 -0.89
N ILE A 98 -4.95 0.81 -1.81
CA ILE A 98 -4.39 2.15 -2.10
C ILE A 98 -5.48 3.08 -2.61
N ARG A 99 -6.38 2.64 -3.50
CA ARG A 99 -7.53 3.47 -3.91
C ARG A 99 -8.47 3.79 -2.75
N ALA A 100 -8.68 2.88 -1.80
CA ALA A 100 -9.47 3.15 -0.61
C ALA A 100 -8.83 4.24 0.27
N LEU A 101 -7.50 4.22 0.45
CA LEU A 101 -6.75 5.27 1.13
C LEU A 101 -6.92 6.63 0.45
N PHE A 102 -6.66 6.70 -0.87
CA PHE A 102 -6.75 7.95 -1.63
C PHE A 102 -8.18 8.51 -1.68
N SER A 103 -9.18 7.62 -1.74
CA SER A 103 -10.59 8.02 -1.71
C SER A 103 -10.99 8.68 -0.40
N VAL A 104 -10.50 8.20 0.75
CA VAL A 104 -10.82 8.84 2.05
C VAL A 104 -9.96 10.07 2.30
N ALA A 105 -8.78 10.15 1.68
CA ALA A 105 -7.89 11.29 1.74
C ALA A 105 -8.32 12.47 0.86
N ASP A 106 -9.30 12.28 -0.04
CA ASP A 106 -9.73 13.26 -1.04
C ASP A 106 -8.58 13.77 -1.93
N LEU A 107 -7.74 12.84 -2.38
CA LEU A 107 -6.57 13.11 -3.22
C LEU A 107 -6.53 12.18 -4.45
N ASP A 108 -5.92 12.67 -5.52
CA ASP A 108 -5.60 11.87 -6.70
C ASP A 108 -4.20 11.25 -6.58
N MET A 109 -4.06 9.99 -7.00
CA MET A 109 -2.75 9.33 -7.09
C MET A 109 -1.90 9.97 -8.21
N SER A 110 -0.66 10.35 -7.90
CA SER A 110 0.31 10.88 -8.88
C SER A 110 1.18 9.81 -9.53
N PHE A 111 0.92 8.53 -9.25
CA PHE A 111 1.72 7.38 -9.67
C PHE A 111 0.82 6.25 -10.20
N SER A 112 1.45 5.23 -10.79
CA SER A 112 0.75 4.07 -11.36
C SER A 112 1.20 2.76 -10.71
N ILE A 113 0.26 1.82 -10.57
CA ILE A 113 0.54 0.47 -10.04
C ILE A 113 0.46 -0.53 -11.19
N ARG A 114 1.41 -1.46 -11.28
CA ARG A 114 1.44 -2.52 -12.28
C ARG A 114 1.80 -3.87 -11.67
N ASP A 115 1.45 -4.93 -12.39
CA ASP A 115 1.87 -6.30 -12.08
C ASP A 115 3.40 -6.44 -12.22
N ALA A 116 4.05 -6.92 -11.17
CA ALA A 116 5.47 -7.23 -11.12
C ALA A 116 5.90 -8.25 -12.19
N ASN A 117 5.00 -9.13 -12.65
CA ASN A 117 5.25 -10.06 -13.76
C ASN A 117 5.68 -9.34 -15.05
N ALA A 118 5.29 -8.08 -15.25
CA ALA A 118 5.73 -7.27 -16.37
C ALA A 118 7.25 -7.01 -16.39
N LEU A 119 7.92 -7.13 -15.23
CA LEU A 119 9.38 -7.01 -15.12
C LEU A 119 10.07 -8.29 -15.60
N PHE A 120 9.52 -9.47 -15.28
CA PHE A 120 10.11 -10.76 -15.65
C PHE A 120 9.95 -11.07 -17.14
N ASN A 121 8.85 -10.64 -17.76
CA ASN A 121 8.61 -10.83 -19.19
C ASN A 121 9.61 -10.10 -20.11
N LYS A 122 10.37 -9.13 -19.58
CA LYS A 122 11.46 -8.46 -20.31
C LYS A 122 12.79 -9.23 -20.26
N VAL A 123 12.88 -10.31 -19.49
CA VAL A 123 14.13 -11.05 -19.23
C VAL A 123 14.16 -12.41 -19.94
N ASN A 124 13.08 -12.83 -20.61
CA ASN A 124 13.08 -14.01 -21.46
C ASN A 124 13.37 -13.62 -22.92
N PRO A 125 14.62 -13.62 -23.40
CA PRO A 125 14.84 -13.68 -24.84
C PRO A 125 14.29 -15.04 -25.30
N SER A 126 13.48 -15.01 -26.36
CA SER A 126 13.08 -16.21 -27.09
C SER A 126 14.34 -17.02 -27.40
N TYR A 127 14.45 -18.21 -26.80
CA TYR A 127 15.43 -19.22 -27.22
C TYR A 127 15.00 -19.86 -28.54
#